data_AF-A0A1R1F2E7-F1
#
_entry.id   AF-A0A1R1F2E7-F1
#
_cell.length_a   1.000
_cell.length_b   1.000
_cell.length_c   1.000
_cell.angle_alpha   90.00
_cell.angle_beta   90.00
_cell.angle_gamma   90.00
#
_symmetry.space_group_name_H-M   'P 1'
#
loop_
_entity.id
_entity.type
_entity.pdbx_description
1 polymer ?
#
loop_
_entity_poly.entity_id
_entity_poly.type
_entity_poly.pdbx_seq_one_letter_code
_entity_poly.pdbx_strand_id
1 'polypeptide(L)'
;MNESLKSVTDWLNAHKKQTVMIRKQELEDTDQTRITLEDVEYKPSTPTIDEYTEGDSLILHGSGAVVNEQGDIPLPQSTYQIYVDGLKHANVQDQQLSMETERAKYEIFIQS
;
A
#
# COMPACT_ATOMS: atom_id res chain seq x y z
N MET A 1 0.04 15.19 -8.52
CA MET A 1 -0.75 14.06 -7.99
C MET A 1 -2.15 14.14 -8.57
N ASN A 2 -2.71 13.03 -9.07
CA ASN A 2 -4.09 13.01 -9.59
C ASN A 2 -5.12 12.87 -8.44
N GLU A 3 -6.40 13.15 -8.72
CA GLU A 3 -7.48 13.13 -7.70
C GLU A 3 -7.68 11.76 -7.04
N SER A 4 -7.49 10.67 -7.81
CA SER A 4 -7.60 9.31 -7.29
C SER A 4 -6.50 9.01 -6.27
N LEU A 5 -5.24 9.30 -6.59
CA LEU A 5 -4.12 9.10 -5.67
C LEU A 5 -4.21 10.03 -4.46
N LYS A 6 -4.75 11.25 -4.63
CA LYS A 6 -5.06 12.13 -3.50
C LYS A 6 -6.08 11.48 -2.56
N SER A 7 -7.19 10.98 -3.07
CA SER A 7 -8.23 10.32 -2.26
C SER A 7 -7.69 9.09 -1.52
N VAL A 8 -6.84 8.29 -2.18
CA VAL A 8 -6.15 7.14 -1.56
C VAL A 8 -5.26 7.61 -0.40
N THR A 9 -4.44 8.63 -0.65
CA THR A 9 -3.51 9.18 0.33
C THR A 9 -4.25 9.78 1.52
N ASP A 10 -5.31 10.55 1.27
CA ASP A 10 -6.15 11.16 2.30
C ASP A 10 -6.81 10.08 3.18
N TRP A 11 -7.32 9.00 2.58
CA TRP A 11 -7.93 7.89 3.31
C TRP A 11 -6.91 7.20 4.22
N LEU A 12 -5.71 6.88 3.71
CA LEU A 12 -4.65 6.29 4.51
C LEU A 12 -4.24 7.23 5.66
N ASN A 13 -4.13 8.53 5.40
CA ASN A 13 -3.83 9.52 6.44
C ASN A 13 -4.92 9.62 7.52
N ALA A 14 -6.20 9.51 7.13
CA ALA A 14 -7.32 9.54 8.06
C ALA A 14 -7.36 8.33 9.01
N HIS A 15 -6.81 7.20 8.58
CA HIS A 15 -6.78 5.95 9.35
C HIS A 15 -5.42 5.65 9.99
N LYS A 16 -4.57 6.67 10.17
CA LYS A 16 -3.37 6.54 11.02
C LYS A 16 -3.75 6.08 12.43
N LYS A 17 -2.83 5.35 13.05
CA LYS A 17 -2.91 4.63 14.34
C LYS A 17 -3.89 3.45 14.35
N GLN A 18 -4.53 3.15 13.23
CA GLN A 18 -5.35 1.95 13.10
C GLN A 18 -4.56 0.82 12.47
N THR A 19 -5.00 -0.41 12.72
CA THR A 19 -4.44 -1.57 12.04
C THR A 19 -5.22 -1.80 10.76
N VAL A 20 -4.52 -1.96 9.65
CA VAL A 20 -5.10 -2.28 8.35
C VAL A 20 -4.58 -3.62 7.86
N MET A 21 -5.46 -4.35 7.17
CA MET A 21 -5.10 -5.53 6.41
C MET A 21 -5.00 -5.14 4.94
N ILE A 22 -3.86 -5.41 4.33
CA ILE A 22 -3.58 -5.16 2.93
C ILE A 22 -3.53 -6.52 2.24
N ARG A 23 -4.40 -6.71 1.25
CA ARG A 23 -4.29 -7.82 0.30
C ARG A 23 -3.74 -7.27 -1.00
N LYS A 24 -2.62 -7.82 -1.45
CA LYS A 24 -2.02 -7.54 -2.76
C LYS A 24 -2.25 -8.76 -3.66
N GLN A 25 -2.88 -8.53 -4.79
CA GLN A 25 -3.13 -9.54 -5.80
C GLN A 25 -2.32 -9.21 -7.05
N GLU A 26 -1.40 -10.11 -7.39
CA GLU A 26 -0.73 -10.17 -8.69
C GLU A 26 -1.33 -11.31 -9.51
N LEU A 27 -0.80 -11.56 -10.73
CA LEU A 27 -1.38 -12.51 -11.69
C LEU A 27 -1.72 -13.88 -11.08
N GLU A 28 -0.79 -14.47 -10.34
CA GLU A 28 -0.94 -15.81 -9.77
C GLU A 28 -0.72 -15.85 -8.25
N ASP A 29 -0.43 -14.70 -7.63
CA ASP A 29 -0.02 -14.62 -6.23
C ASP A 29 -0.86 -13.62 -5.43
N THR A 30 -1.15 -13.99 -4.19
CA THR A 30 -1.94 -13.20 -3.26
C THR A 30 -1.23 -13.10 -1.93
N ASP A 31 -0.65 -11.93 -1.67
CA ASP A 31 -0.05 -11.63 -0.38
C ASP A 31 -1.04 -10.96 0.55
N GLN A 32 -0.94 -11.26 1.84
CA GLN A 32 -1.64 -10.53 2.89
C GLN A 32 -0.64 -9.95 3.88
N THR A 33 -0.79 -8.66 4.19
CA THR A 33 0.04 -7.95 5.14
C THR A 33 -0.83 -7.20 6.13
N ARG A 34 -0.53 -7.32 7.42
CA ARG A 34 -1.15 -6.53 8.48
C ARG A 34 -0.18 -5.45 8.93
N ILE A 35 -0.62 -4.20 9.00
CA ILE A 35 0.20 -3.08 9.49
C ILE A 35 -0.61 -2.16 10.39
N THR A 36 -0.06 -1.78 11.54
CA THR A 36 -0.55 -0.65 12.35
C THR A 36 0.05 0.61 11.76
N LEU A 37 -0.78 1.40 11.08
CA LEU A 37 -0.31 2.53 10.27
C LEU A 37 0.12 3.69 11.16
N GLU A 38 1.38 4.07 11.13
CA GLU A 38 1.93 5.19 11.90
C GLU A 38 2.03 6.46 11.04
N ASP A 39 2.57 6.31 9.83
CA ASP A 39 2.72 7.40 8.87
C ASP A 39 2.56 6.94 7.42
N VAL A 40 2.32 7.90 6.52
CA VAL A 40 2.14 7.67 5.08
C VAL A 40 2.99 8.68 4.34
N GLU A 41 3.96 8.19 3.57
CA GLU A 41 4.87 9.01 2.78
C GLU A 41 4.62 8.76 1.30
N TYR A 42 4.51 9.82 0.51
CA TYR A 42 4.54 9.70 -0.95
C TYR A 42 5.96 9.93 -1.45
N LYS A 43 6.53 8.90 -2.08
CA LYS A 43 7.86 8.92 -2.68
C LYS A 43 7.70 9.00 -4.20
N PRO A 44 7.94 10.17 -4.82
CA PRO A 44 7.92 10.29 -6.28
C PRO A 44 9.10 9.51 -6.88
N SER A 45 8.89 9.01 -8.08
CA SER A 45 9.96 8.37 -8.86
C SER A 45 11.14 9.32 -9.04
N THR A 46 12.33 8.88 -8.65
CA THR A 46 13.58 9.58 -8.95
C THR A 46 14.27 8.90 -10.12
N PRO A 47 14.56 9.60 -11.23
CA PRO A 47 15.32 9.03 -12.33
C PRO A 47 16.72 8.63 -11.83
N THR A 48 17.06 7.35 -11.96
CA THR A 48 18.41 6.84 -11.69
C THR A 48 19.23 6.83 -12.98
N ILE A 49 20.57 6.83 -12.85
CA ILE A 49 21.51 6.86 -13.97
C ILE A 49 21.37 5.60 -14.86
N ASP A 50 20.89 4.49 -14.30
CA ASP A 50 20.80 3.19 -14.97
C ASP A 50 19.40 2.87 -15.53
N GLU A 51 18.56 3.88 -15.81
CA GLU A 51 17.19 3.76 -16.37
C GLU A 51 16.20 2.92 -15.55
N TYR A 52 16.60 2.38 -14.40
CA TYR A 52 15.70 1.76 -13.43
C TYR A 52 15.00 2.84 -12.60
N THR A 53 13.89 3.36 -13.11
CA THR A 53 12.97 4.19 -12.32
C THR A 53 12.16 3.29 -11.39
N GLU A 54 12.41 3.41 -10.09
CA GLU A 54 11.41 3.03 -9.08
C GLU A 54 10.20 3.94 -9.33
N GLY A 55 9.06 3.38 -9.75
CA GLY A 55 7.83 4.13 -9.99
C GLY A 55 7.36 4.87 -8.74
N ASP A 56 6.46 5.84 -8.93
CA ASP A 56 5.84 6.57 -7.83
C ASP A 56 5.26 5.59 -6.79
N SER A 57 5.48 5.85 -5.51
CA SER A 57 5.07 4.94 -4.44
C SER A 57 4.51 5.64 -3.22
N LEU A 58 3.65 4.91 -2.50
CA LEU A 58 3.23 5.23 -1.14
C LEU A 58 3.96 4.28 -0.19
N ILE A 59 4.68 4.84 0.77
CA ILE A 59 5.33 4.10 1.85
C ILE A 59 4.45 4.21 3.09
N LEU A 60 3.97 3.08 3.56
CA LEU A 60 3.22 2.96 4.80
C LEU A 60 4.21 2.61 5.91
N HIS A 61 4.38 3.50 6.87
CA HIS A 61 5.25 3.30 8.02
C HIS A 61 4.45 2.71 9.17
N GLY A 62 5.01 1.74 9.89
CA GLY A 62 4.46 1.19 11.10
C GLY A 62 4.75 -0.29 11.32
N SER A 63 4.57 -0.75 12.56
CA SER A 63 4.76 -2.17 12.89
C SER A 63 3.75 -3.03 12.15
N GLY A 64 4.22 -4.11 11.54
CA GLY A 64 3.36 -5.03 10.79
C GLY A 64 4.04 -6.34 10.47
N ALA A 65 3.30 -7.24 9.85
CA ALA A 65 3.79 -8.54 9.41
C ALA A 65 3.06 -9.04 8.16
N VAL A 66 3.77 -9.80 7.33
CA VAL A 66 3.19 -10.62 6.27
C VAL A 66 2.52 -11.83 6.92
N VAL A 67 1.25 -12.06 6.59
CA VAL A 67 0.42 -13.13 7.13
C VAL A 67 0.61 -14.38 6.27
N ASN A 68 1.17 -15.43 6.85
CA ASN A 68 1.42 -16.71 6.18
C ASN A 68 0.85 -17.88 6.98
N GLU A 69 0.58 -19.01 6.32
CA GLU A 69 0.03 -20.22 6.96
C GLU A 69 0.95 -20.81 8.05
N GLN A 70 2.26 -20.56 7.94
CA GLN A 70 3.28 -21.05 8.87
C GLN A 70 3.60 -20.07 10.01
N GLY A 71 2.98 -18.88 9.99
CA GLY A 71 3.19 -17.83 10.98
C GLY A 71 3.54 -16.48 10.36
N ASP A 72 3.28 -15.43 11.13
CA ASP A 72 3.46 -14.04 10.69
C ASP A 72 4.95 -13.66 10.65
N ILE A 73 5.39 -13.05 9.54
CA ILE A 73 6.77 -12.58 9.35
C ILE A 73 6.79 -11.05 9.47
N PRO A 74 7.54 -10.46 10.43
CA PRO A 74 7.59 -9.01 10.59
C PRO A 74 8.04 -8.27 9.33
N LEU A 75 7.47 -7.10 9.08
CA LEU A 75 7.86 -6.25 7.97
C LEU A 75 9.31 -5.76 8.15
N PRO A 76 10.16 -5.88 7.12
CA PRO A 76 11.49 -5.28 7.15
C PRO A 76 11.35 -3.76 7.28
N GLN A 77 12.18 -3.15 8.13
CA GLN A 77 12.17 -1.71 8.42
C GLN A 77 10.83 -1.16 8.94
N SER A 78 9.86 -2.01 9.27
CA SER A 78 8.51 -1.59 9.66
C SER A 78 7.85 -0.70 8.60
N THR A 79 8.02 -1.07 7.32
CA THR A 79 7.39 -0.37 6.20
C THR A 79 6.73 -1.33 5.22
N TYR A 80 5.71 -0.84 4.53
CA TYR A 80 5.10 -1.51 3.39
C TYR A 80 5.01 -0.53 2.21
N GLN A 81 5.53 -0.94 1.05
CA GLN A 81 5.58 -0.09 -0.15
C GLN A 81 4.49 -0.49 -1.14
N ILE A 82 3.73 0.51 -1.58
CA ILE A 82 2.72 0.39 -2.62
C ILE A 82 3.19 1.19 -3.83
N TYR A 83 3.47 0.51 -4.93
CA TYR A 83 3.66 1.15 -6.22
C TYR A 83 2.34 1.69 -6.73
N VAL A 84 2.30 2.98 -7.06
CA VAL A 84 1.11 3.70 -7.56
C VAL A 84 1.29 4.24 -8.98
N ASP A 85 2.41 3.91 -9.63
CA ASP A 85 2.59 4.09 -11.07
C ASP A 85 1.49 3.37 -11.86
N GLY A 86 0.98 4.05 -12.89
CA GLY A 86 -0.10 3.50 -13.70
C GLY A 86 -1.40 3.21 -12.95
N LEU A 87 -1.72 3.96 -11.88
CA LEU A 87 -3.00 3.84 -11.17
C LEU A 87 -4.18 3.98 -12.15
N LYS A 88 -4.90 2.87 -12.37
CA LYS A 88 -6.03 2.76 -13.30
C LYS A 88 -7.36 3.08 -12.64
N HIS A 89 -7.54 2.60 -11.41
CA HIS A 89 -8.76 2.77 -10.64
C HIS A 89 -8.46 2.86 -9.15
N ALA A 90 -9.24 3.68 -8.44
CA ALA A 90 -9.27 3.69 -6.98
C ALA A 90 -10.71 3.93 -6.51
N ASN A 91 -11.14 3.16 -5.52
CA ASN A 91 -12.42 3.30 -4.86
C ASN A 91 -12.18 3.40 -3.34
N VAL A 92 -12.66 4.48 -2.76
CA VAL A 92 -12.52 4.75 -1.32
C VAL A 92 -13.90 4.68 -0.68
N GLN A 93 -14.01 3.91 0.39
CA GLN A 93 -15.18 3.77 1.24
C GLN A 93 -14.76 3.94 2.71
N ASP A 94 -15.72 4.05 3.63
CA ASP A 94 -15.43 4.36 5.03
C ASP A 94 -14.43 3.40 5.68
N GLN A 95 -14.51 2.09 5.39
CA GLN A 95 -13.68 1.05 6.03
C GLN A 95 -12.83 0.25 5.04
N GLN A 96 -12.90 0.60 3.76
CA GLN A 96 -12.21 -0.13 2.70
C GLN A 96 -11.69 0.82 1.63
N LEU A 97 -10.48 0.53 1.16
CA LEU A 97 -9.88 1.13 -0.01
C LEU A 97 -9.56 0.00 -1.00
N SER A 98 -9.99 0.14 -2.26
CA SER A 98 -9.54 -0.72 -3.34
C SER A 98 -8.87 0.09 -4.43
N MET A 99 -7.79 -0.43 -5.01
CA MET A 99 -7.10 0.21 -6.12
C MET A 99 -6.45 -0.80 -7.05
N GLU A 100 -6.34 -0.41 -8.32
CA GLU A 100 -5.72 -1.20 -9.37
C GLU A 100 -4.66 -0.35 -10.07
N THR A 101 -3.46 -0.91 -10.17
CA THR A 101 -2.30 -0.31 -10.84
C THR A 101 -1.95 -1.14 -12.08
N GLU A 102 -0.85 -0.81 -12.75
CA GLU A 102 -0.32 -1.67 -13.80
C GLU A 102 0.22 -3.00 -13.27
N ARG A 103 0.68 -3.02 -12.01
CA ARG A 103 1.41 -4.15 -11.42
C ARG A 103 0.51 -5.08 -10.62
N ALA A 104 -0.39 -4.52 -9.81
CA ALA A 104 -1.17 -5.29 -8.86
C ALA A 104 -2.52 -4.62 -8.54
N LYS A 105 -3.43 -5.42 -8.00
CA LYS A 105 -4.65 -4.97 -7.33
C LYS A 105 -4.43 -5.00 -5.82
N TYR A 106 -4.90 -3.96 -5.14
CA TYR A 106 -4.81 -3.84 -3.70
C TYR A 106 -6.21 -3.69 -3.11
N GLU A 107 -6.47 -4.46 -2.05
CA GLU A 107 -7.64 -4.27 -1.19
C GLU A 107 -7.14 -4.03 0.24
N ILE A 108 -7.51 -2.88 0.81
CA ILE A 108 -7.07 -2.45 2.13
C ILE A 108 -8.31 -2.29 3.02
N PHE A 109 -8.30 -2.93 4.18
CA PHE A 109 -9.44 -2.97 5.11
C PHE A 109 -8.99 -2.56 6.50
N ILE A 110 -9.80 -1.77 7.19
CA ILE A 110 -9.57 -1.50 8.61
C ILE A 110 -9.85 -2.78 9.42
N GLN A 111 -8.91 -3.15 10.29
CA GLN A 111 -9.11 -4.22 11.27
C GLN A 111 -9.67 -3.58 12.54
N SER A 112 -10.90 -3.93 12.89
CA SER A 112 -11.58 -3.53 14.14
C SER A 112 -11.30 -4.48 15.29
#